data_AF-N1WDN0-F1
#
_entry.id   AF-N1WDN0-F1
#
_cell.length_a   1.000
_cell.length_b   1.000
_cell.length_c   1.000
_cell.angle_alpha   90.00
_cell.angle_beta   90.00
_cell.angle_gamma   90.00
#
_symmetry.space_group_name_H-M   'P 1'
#
loop_
_entity.id
_entity.type
_entity.pdbx_description
1 polymer ?
#
loop_
_entity_poly.entity_id
_entity_poly.type
_entity_poly.pdbx_seq_one_letter_code
_entity_poly.pdbx_strand_id
1 'polypeptide(L)'
;MQVLVYEFWKKSSPQHAKDSFEFLLTDPNLQDYLEILFEVEELVEYFCSYCWILREEDVLKELINHKFMPSNLICKAVYYGFGKYIKTGNITPDYYFSIWAKIINSEKSLELLLSEPLVGKDVTFQLNLLSNLNAKQWEEYFESSGTTEQNTDSFLRIFEKIDSIHCKRLLYRNPNLYQYLRMLVVFDQKESVPGFLFQLESNLKTIHRWEEYANKKLKEFSPKDEREKSPSRRNVNRLADILRDGLFIADVSDRLDFIEYLMIREVIVDEQEMDIIRQFVGLSETNSNFETKFSSILYCSLDLPKTKIVGTLEGHSSKVNPTLI
;
A
#
# COMPACT_ATOMS: atom_id res chain seq x y z
N MET A 1 -12.34 -21.51 -28.23
CA MET A 1 -11.67 -20.21 -28.04
C MET A 1 -12.72 -19.09 -28.00
N GLN A 2 -13.35 -18.86 -26.84
CA GLN A 2 -14.24 -17.70 -26.63
C GLN A 2 -13.52 -16.51 -25.97
N VAL A 3 -12.32 -16.74 -25.43
CA VAL A 3 -11.51 -15.78 -24.69
C VAL A 3 -10.91 -14.68 -25.58
N LEU A 4 -10.87 -14.84 -26.91
CA LEU A 4 -10.47 -13.77 -27.84
C LEU A 4 -11.63 -12.91 -28.36
N VAL A 5 -12.85 -13.18 -27.91
CA VAL A 5 -14.05 -12.51 -28.44
C VAL A 5 -14.28 -11.23 -27.63
N TYR A 6 -14.23 -10.07 -28.29
CA TYR A 6 -14.58 -8.79 -27.68
C TYR A 6 -15.92 -8.81 -26.92
N GLU A 7 -16.95 -9.39 -27.55
CA GLU A 7 -18.28 -9.52 -26.94
C GLU A 7 -18.29 -10.41 -25.70
N PHE A 8 -17.36 -11.36 -25.58
CA PHE A 8 -17.20 -12.17 -24.37
C PHE A 8 -16.74 -11.29 -23.21
N TRP A 9 -15.62 -10.58 -23.36
CA TRP A 9 -15.08 -9.74 -22.31
C TRP A 9 -16.04 -8.63 -21.90
N LYS A 10 -16.70 -7.99 -22.86
CA LYS A 10 -17.71 -6.96 -22.58
C LYS A 10 -18.87 -7.44 -21.69
N LYS A 11 -19.25 -8.72 -21.80
CA LYS A 11 -20.37 -9.33 -21.06
C LYS A 11 -19.91 -10.18 -19.88
N SER A 12 -18.61 -10.30 -19.66
CA SER A 12 -18.06 -11.18 -18.63
C SER A 12 -18.29 -10.58 -17.25
N SER A 13 -18.82 -11.39 -16.33
CA SER A 13 -18.79 -11.05 -14.91
C SER A 13 -17.36 -11.20 -14.35
N PRO A 14 -17.03 -10.60 -13.19
CA PRO A 14 -15.75 -10.85 -12.52
C PRO A 14 -15.40 -12.33 -12.34
N GLN A 15 -16.37 -13.18 -12.01
CA GLN A 15 -16.14 -14.63 -11.88
C GLN A 15 -15.70 -15.27 -13.20
N HIS A 16 -16.47 -15.08 -14.28
CA HIS A 16 -16.08 -15.57 -15.61
C HIS A 16 -14.70 -15.05 -16.08
N ALA A 17 -14.35 -13.80 -15.73
CA ALA A 17 -13.02 -13.26 -16.02
C ALA A 17 -11.92 -13.98 -15.22
N LYS A 18 -12.18 -14.26 -13.93
CA LYS A 18 -11.31 -15.07 -13.07
C LYS A 18 -11.09 -16.47 -13.67
N ASP A 19 -12.18 -17.18 -14.00
CA ASP A 19 -12.13 -18.51 -14.60
C ASP A 19 -11.36 -18.49 -15.94
N SER A 20 -11.48 -17.39 -16.70
CA SER A 20 -10.73 -17.21 -17.94
C SER A 20 -9.23 -17.00 -17.71
N PHE A 21 -8.85 -16.25 -16.67
CA PHE A 21 -7.44 -16.10 -16.29
C PHE A 21 -6.84 -17.42 -15.78
N GLU A 22 -7.59 -18.19 -14.99
CA GLU A 22 -7.18 -19.52 -14.53
C GLU A 22 -6.98 -20.47 -15.71
N PHE A 23 -7.92 -20.46 -16.67
CA PHE A 23 -7.79 -21.22 -17.90
C PHE A 23 -6.54 -20.83 -18.68
N LEU A 24 -6.33 -19.51 -18.91
CA LEU A 24 -5.21 -18.96 -19.67
C LEU A 24 -3.85 -19.32 -19.06
N LEU A 25 -3.72 -19.38 -17.74
CA LEU A 25 -2.49 -19.79 -17.06
C LEU A 25 -2.06 -21.23 -17.39
N THR A 26 -3.02 -22.09 -17.74
CA THR A 26 -2.76 -23.49 -18.11
C THR A 26 -2.72 -23.73 -19.62
N ASP A 27 -3.10 -22.73 -20.42
CA ASP A 27 -3.18 -22.87 -21.87
C ASP A 27 -1.81 -22.65 -22.53
N PRO A 28 -1.37 -23.54 -23.44
CA PRO A 28 -0.10 -23.39 -24.14
C PRO A 28 -0.04 -22.14 -25.03
N ASN A 29 -1.18 -21.56 -25.43
CA ASN A 29 -1.28 -20.39 -26.30
C ASN A 29 -1.45 -19.07 -25.53
N LEU A 30 -1.11 -19.05 -24.24
CA LEU A 30 -1.17 -17.82 -23.43
C LEU A 30 -0.38 -16.67 -24.08
N GLN A 31 0.79 -16.96 -24.64
CA GLN A 31 1.61 -15.95 -25.31
C GLN A 31 0.85 -15.32 -26.48
N ASP A 32 0.29 -16.13 -27.38
CA ASP A 32 -0.50 -15.67 -28.52
C ASP A 32 -1.70 -14.83 -28.07
N TYR A 33 -2.37 -15.22 -26.97
CA TYR A 33 -3.46 -14.45 -26.39
C TYR A 33 -2.99 -13.05 -25.95
N LEU A 34 -1.87 -12.97 -25.22
CA LEU A 34 -1.33 -11.73 -24.70
C LEU A 34 -0.83 -10.80 -25.83
N GLU A 35 -0.30 -11.38 -26.91
CA GLU A 35 0.09 -10.63 -28.12
C GLU A 35 -1.13 -10.03 -28.83
N ILE A 36 -2.22 -10.80 -28.99
CA ILE A 36 -3.46 -10.33 -29.63
C ILE A 36 -4.11 -9.18 -28.86
N LEU A 37 -3.94 -9.10 -27.53
CA LEU A 37 -4.45 -7.96 -26.77
C LEU A 37 -3.92 -6.62 -27.34
N PHE A 38 -2.67 -6.56 -27.81
CA PHE A 38 -2.13 -5.32 -28.36
C PHE A 38 -2.73 -4.91 -29.71
N GLU A 39 -3.34 -5.84 -30.44
CA GLU A 39 -3.95 -5.57 -31.74
C GLU A 39 -5.33 -4.90 -31.62
N VAL A 40 -5.98 -4.98 -30.44
CA VAL A 40 -7.33 -4.43 -30.21
C VAL A 40 -7.35 -3.62 -28.91
N GLU A 41 -7.41 -2.29 -29.04
CA GLU A 41 -7.35 -1.35 -27.90
C GLU A 41 -8.43 -1.63 -26.86
N GLU A 42 -9.66 -1.97 -27.28
CA GLU A 42 -10.74 -2.24 -26.35
C GLU A 42 -10.54 -3.54 -25.55
N LEU A 43 -9.85 -4.55 -26.11
CA LEU A 43 -9.53 -5.77 -25.37
C LEU A 43 -8.53 -5.47 -24.24
N VAL A 44 -7.57 -4.58 -24.48
CA VAL A 44 -6.65 -4.10 -23.45
C VAL A 44 -7.39 -3.36 -22.35
N GLU A 45 -8.38 -2.54 -22.68
CA GLU A 45 -9.18 -1.86 -21.65
C GLU A 45 -9.95 -2.84 -20.76
N TYR A 46 -10.57 -3.87 -21.33
CA TYR A 46 -11.23 -4.91 -20.55
C TYR A 46 -10.25 -5.69 -19.70
N PHE A 47 -9.12 -6.10 -20.27
CA PHE A 47 -8.06 -6.77 -19.54
C PHE A 47 -7.60 -5.94 -18.33
N CYS A 48 -7.29 -4.65 -18.54
CA CYS A 48 -6.90 -3.72 -17.46
C CYS A 48 -8.01 -3.56 -16.42
N SER A 49 -9.27 -3.51 -16.85
CA SER A 49 -10.44 -3.41 -15.96
C SER A 49 -10.57 -4.64 -15.06
N TYR A 50 -10.40 -5.84 -15.62
CA TYR A 50 -10.46 -7.08 -14.84
C TYR A 50 -9.26 -7.26 -13.94
N CYS A 51 -8.06 -6.85 -14.35
CA CYS A 51 -6.91 -6.78 -13.45
C CYS A 51 -7.19 -5.87 -12.24
N TRP A 52 -7.83 -4.72 -12.45
CA TRP A 52 -8.22 -3.85 -11.36
C TRP A 52 -9.25 -4.48 -10.41
N ILE A 53 -10.26 -5.18 -10.97
CA ILE A 53 -11.31 -5.84 -10.19
C ILE A 53 -10.73 -7.00 -9.38
N LEU A 54 -9.90 -7.84 -10.01
CA LEU A 54 -9.35 -9.07 -9.44
C LEU A 54 -8.00 -8.85 -8.73
N ARG A 55 -7.67 -7.60 -8.37
CA ARG A 55 -6.36 -7.23 -7.79
C ARG A 55 -6.00 -7.92 -6.47
N GLU A 56 -6.99 -8.49 -5.79
CA GLU A 56 -6.83 -9.22 -4.52
C GLU A 56 -6.85 -10.74 -4.71
N GLU A 57 -7.03 -11.22 -5.94
CA GLU A 57 -7.12 -12.66 -6.26
C GLU A 57 -5.75 -13.25 -6.64
N ASP A 58 -5.48 -14.47 -6.15
CA ASP A 58 -4.22 -15.18 -6.43
C ASP A 58 -3.99 -15.44 -7.92
N VAL A 59 -5.06 -15.66 -8.69
CA VAL A 59 -4.95 -15.87 -10.15
C VAL A 59 -4.29 -14.68 -10.84
N LEU A 60 -4.59 -13.44 -10.41
CA LEU A 60 -3.98 -12.28 -11.03
C LEU A 60 -2.50 -12.22 -10.68
N LYS A 61 -2.15 -12.55 -9.43
CA LYS A 61 -0.75 -12.63 -9.01
C LYS A 61 0.03 -13.63 -9.85
N GLU A 62 -0.53 -14.81 -10.12
CA GLU A 62 0.10 -15.79 -11.01
C GLU A 62 0.23 -15.27 -12.44
N LEU A 63 -0.83 -14.64 -12.98
CA LEU A 63 -0.83 -14.11 -14.34
C LEU A 63 0.17 -12.98 -14.55
N ILE A 64 0.20 -12.00 -13.65
CA ILE A 64 1.10 -10.83 -13.71
C ILE A 64 2.58 -11.27 -13.68
N ASN A 65 2.88 -12.30 -12.90
CA ASN A 65 4.24 -12.83 -12.76
C ASN A 65 4.59 -13.92 -13.77
N HIS A 66 3.69 -14.24 -14.70
CA HIS A 66 3.96 -15.25 -15.70
C HIS A 66 5.08 -14.81 -16.64
N LYS A 67 5.92 -15.76 -17.07
CA LYS A 67 7.08 -15.51 -17.95
C LYS A 67 6.71 -14.86 -19.29
N PHE A 68 5.50 -15.10 -19.78
CA PHE A 68 4.99 -14.53 -21.03
C PHE A 68 4.24 -13.21 -20.83
N MET A 69 3.99 -12.79 -19.59
CA MET A 69 3.28 -11.54 -19.31
C MET A 69 4.13 -10.33 -19.74
N PRO A 70 3.66 -9.53 -20.73
CA PRO A 70 4.40 -8.39 -21.23
C PRO A 70 4.46 -7.25 -20.21
N SER A 71 5.65 -6.72 -19.98
CA SER A 71 5.88 -5.62 -19.03
C SER A 71 5.02 -4.38 -19.31
N ASN A 72 4.89 -3.99 -20.57
CA ASN A 72 4.06 -2.86 -20.99
C ASN A 72 2.56 -3.07 -20.67
N LEU A 73 2.05 -4.31 -20.71
CA LEU A 73 0.67 -4.62 -20.37
C LEU A 73 0.43 -4.51 -18.86
N ILE A 74 1.42 -4.91 -18.05
CA ILE A 74 1.40 -4.70 -16.59
C ILE A 74 1.35 -3.20 -16.31
N CYS A 75 2.22 -2.39 -16.94
CA CYS A 75 2.19 -0.93 -16.82
C CYS A 75 0.82 -0.36 -17.18
N LYS A 76 0.22 -0.77 -18.30
CA LYS A 76 -1.13 -0.32 -18.69
C LYS A 76 -2.18 -0.66 -17.64
N ALA A 77 -2.16 -1.87 -17.08
CA ALA A 77 -3.10 -2.29 -16.04
C ALA A 77 -2.93 -1.46 -14.74
N VAL A 78 -1.69 -1.24 -14.31
CA VAL A 78 -1.35 -0.41 -13.14
C VAL A 78 -1.84 1.03 -13.36
N TYR A 79 -1.50 1.67 -14.49
CA TYR A 79 -1.89 3.08 -14.70
C TYR A 79 -3.39 3.25 -14.98
N TYR A 80 -4.03 2.26 -15.61
CA TYR A 80 -5.48 2.23 -15.77
C TYR A 80 -6.18 2.23 -14.40
N GLY A 81 -5.77 1.31 -13.51
CA GLY A 81 -6.31 1.24 -12.16
C GLY A 81 -5.98 2.49 -11.35
N PHE A 82 -4.82 3.13 -11.56
CA PHE A 82 -4.44 4.35 -10.85
C PHE A 82 -5.38 5.50 -11.21
N GLY A 83 -5.71 5.64 -12.51
CA GLY A 83 -6.71 6.60 -12.97
C GLY A 83 -8.10 6.37 -12.36
N LYS A 84 -8.49 5.11 -12.12
CA LYS A 84 -9.73 4.76 -11.40
C LYS A 84 -9.63 5.09 -9.92
N TYR A 85 -8.51 4.79 -9.28
CA TYR A 85 -8.25 5.03 -7.85
C TYR A 85 -8.28 6.54 -7.51
N ILE A 86 -7.72 7.39 -8.37
CA ILE A 86 -7.82 8.85 -8.19
C ILE A 86 -9.28 9.31 -8.27
N LYS A 87 -10.07 8.74 -9.20
CA LYS A 87 -11.49 9.10 -9.37
C LYS A 87 -12.36 8.75 -8.17
N THR A 88 -11.98 7.78 -7.34
CA THR A 88 -12.72 7.46 -6.11
C THR A 88 -12.43 8.44 -4.96
N GLY A 89 -11.64 9.49 -5.19
CA GLY A 89 -11.29 10.49 -4.19
C GLY A 89 -10.12 10.10 -3.28
N ASN A 90 -9.45 8.99 -3.59
CA ASN A 90 -8.24 8.56 -2.89
C ASN A 90 -7.01 9.24 -3.50
N ILE A 91 -6.24 9.96 -2.68
CA ILE A 91 -5.12 10.81 -3.13
C ILE A 91 -3.78 10.30 -2.56
N THR A 92 -3.64 8.99 -2.39
CA THR A 92 -2.40 8.38 -1.85
C THR A 92 -1.76 7.45 -2.89
N PRO A 93 -0.95 7.99 -3.84
CA PRO A 93 -0.28 7.19 -4.86
C PRO A 93 0.59 6.08 -4.29
N ASP A 94 1.34 6.35 -3.20
CA ASP A 94 2.18 5.35 -2.55
C ASP A 94 1.37 4.12 -2.09
N TYR A 95 0.20 4.33 -1.48
CA TYR A 95 -0.66 3.23 -1.07
C TYR A 95 -1.13 2.41 -2.28
N TYR A 96 -1.54 3.08 -3.37
CA TYR A 96 -1.94 2.42 -4.60
C TYR A 96 -0.82 1.54 -5.18
N PHE A 97 0.38 2.09 -5.33
CA PHE A 97 1.51 1.36 -5.88
C PHE A 97 1.98 0.24 -4.95
N SER A 98 1.83 0.39 -3.64
CA SER A 98 2.12 -0.69 -2.68
C SER A 98 1.19 -1.91 -2.84
N ILE A 99 -0.06 -1.70 -3.28
CA ILE A 99 -0.97 -2.83 -3.60
C ILE A 99 -0.42 -3.62 -4.79
N TRP A 100 -0.02 -2.92 -5.84
CA TRP A 100 0.57 -3.57 -7.02
C TRP A 100 1.92 -4.20 -6.75
N ALA A 101 2.75 -3.58 -5.91
CA ALA A 101 4.00 -4.17 -5.46
C ALA A 101 3.76 -5.52 -4.77
N LYS A 102 2.68 -5.70 -3.99
CA LYS A 102 2.37 -7.02 -3.40
C LYS A 102 1.99 -8.09 -4.42
N ILE A 103 1.51 -7.69 -5.60
CA ILE A 103 1.13 -8.59 -6.70
C ILE A 103 2.38 -8.95 -7.52
N ILE A 104 3.28 -7.98 -7.77
CA ILE A 104 4.44 -8.15 -8.64
C ILE A 104 5.62 -8.75 -7.84
N ASN A 105 6.18 -9.86 -8.31
CA ASN A 105 7.31 -10.53 -7.68
C ASN A 105 8.64 -9.81 -7.96
N SER A 106 9.70 -10.21 -7.25
CA SER A 106 11.05 -9.64 -7.38
C SER A 106 11.58 -9.64 -8.82
N GLU A 107 11.45 -10.76 -9.54
CA GLU A 107 11.95 -10.90 -10.92
C GLU A 107 11.22 -9.97 -11.89
N LYS A 108 9.89 -9.92 -11.80
CA LYS A 108 9.06 -9.06 -12.65
C LYS A 108 9.22 -7.59 -12.28
N SER A 109 9.43 -7.26 -10.99
CA SER A 109 9.78 -5.91 -10.56
C SER A 109 11.07 -5.43 -11.21
N LEU A 110 12.12 -6.28 -11.25
CA LEU A 110 13.37 -5.95 -11.93
C LEU A 110 13.14 -5.74 -13.44
N GLU A 111 12.41 -6.64 -14.09
CA GLU A 111 12.08 -6.52 -15.51
C GLU A 111 11.41 -5.16 -15.81
N LEU A 112 10.42 -4.76 -15.02
CA LEU A 112 9.72 -3.48 -15.17
C LEU A 112 10.66 -2.29 -14.96
N LEU A 113 11.53 -2.34 -13.94
CA LEU A 113 12.49 -1.27 -13.65
C LEU A 113 13.47 -1.04 -14.81
N LEU A 114 13.89 -2.11 -15.49
CA LEU A 114 14.91 -2.04 -16.54
C LEU A 114 14.34 -1.81 -17.94
N SER A 115 13.13 -2.30 -18.22
CA SER A 115 12.58 -2.33 -19.58
C SER A 115 11.53 -1.25 -19.87
N GLU A 116 10.82 -0.73 -18.86
CA GLU A 116 9.64 0.12 -19.08
C GLU A 116 9.91 1.62 -18.87
N PRO A 117 9.86 2.45 -19.93
CA PRO A 117 10.15 3.89 -19.80
C PRO A 117 9.16 4.65 -18.93
N LEU A 118 7.93 4.16 -18.79
CA LEU A 118 6.91 4.75 -17.91
C LEU A 118 7.32 4.62 -16.44
N VAL A 119 7.82 3.45 -16.05
CA VAL A 119 8.40 3.22 -14.72
C VAL A 119 9.53 4.21 -14.50
N GLY A 120 10.43 4.39 -15.47
CA GLY A 120 11.52 5.39 -15.46
C GLY A 120 11.12 6.84 -15.15
N LYS A 121 9.84 7.21 -15.37
CA LYS A 121 9.31 8.56 -15.14
C LYS A 121 8.52 8.70 -13.83
N ASP A 122 8.05 7.58 -13.26
CA ASP A 122 7.25 7.56 -12.03
C ASP A 122 8.08 7.08 -10.84
N VAL A 123 8.56 8.04 -10.07
CA VAL A 123 9.44 7.80 -8.91
C VAL A 123 8.73 6.99 -7.82
N THR A 124 7.41 7.19 -7.63
CA THR A 124 6.68 6.47 -6.56
C THR A 124 6.54 4.99 -6.92
N PHE A 125 6.24 4.70 -8.19
CA PHE A 125 6.17 3.33 -8.65
C PHE A 125 7.54 2.65 -8.66
N GLN A 126 8.60 3.34 -9.12
CA GLN A 126 9.98 2.82 -9.05
C GLN A 126 10.34 2.33 -7.65
N LEU A 127 10.11 3.17 -6.65
CA LEU A 127 10.50 2.83 -5.28
C LEU A 127 9.70 1.65 -4.69
N ASN A 128 8.42 1.53 -5.05
CA ASN A 128 7.60 0.38 -4.69
C ASN A 128 8.02 -0.91 -5.43
N LEU A 129 8.60 -0.81 -6.64
CA LEU A 129 9.18 -1.98 -7.32
C LEU A 129 10.55 -2.34 -6.73
N LEU A 130 11.37 -1.35 -6.39
CA LEU A 130 12.67 -1.53 -5.75
C LEU A 130 12.55 -2.23 -4.39
N SER A 131 11.47 -1.98 -3.64
CA SER A 131 11.23 -2.64 -2.36
C SER A 131 10.91 -4.14 -2.44
N ASN A 132 10.46 -4.61 -3.62
CA ASN A 132 10.21 -6.03 -3.88
C ASN A 132 11.47 -6.82 -4.22
N LEU A 133 12.56 -6.16 -4.58
CA LEU A 133 13.76 -6.85 -5.04
C LEU A 133 14.38 -7.63 -3.87
N ASN A 134 14.67 -8.91 -4.12
CA ASN A 134 15.50 -9.74 -3.25
C ASN A 134 16.99 -9.50 -3.53
N ALA A 135 17.87 -10.15 -2.77
CA ALA A 135 19.32 -9.97 -2.91
C ALA A 135 19.85 -10.19 -4.34
N LYS A 136 19.40 -11.26 -5.00
CA LYS A 136 19.81 -11.58 -6.37
C LYS A 136 19.40 -10.48 -7.35
N GLN A 137 18.16 -10.02 -7.27
CA GLN A 137 17.67 -8.96 -8.16
C GLN A 137 18.28 -7.59 -7.87
N TRP A 138 18.65 -7.31 -6.61
CA TRP A 138 19.41 -6.10 -6.28
C TRP A 138 20.80 -6.12 -6.92
N GLU A 139 21.49 -7.25 -6.89
CA GLU A 139 22.77 -7.44 -7.59
C GLU A 139 22.59 -7.20 -9.09
N GLU A 140 21.62 -7.87 -9.71
CA GLU A 140 21.31 -7.70 -11.15
C GLU A 140 20.94 -6.25 -11.51
N TYR A 141 20.17 -5.56 -10.65
CA TYR A 141 19.82 -4.16 -10.83
C TYR A 141 21.08 -3.29 -10.90
N PHE A 142 21.99 -3.43 -9.94
CA PHE A 142 23.23 -2.66 -9.91
C PHE A 142 24.24 -3.09 -10.99
N GLU A 143 24.23 -4.33 -11.47
CA GLU A 143 25.06 -4.76 -12.60
C GLU A 143 24.58 -4.19 -13.93
N SER A 144 23.26 -4.09 -14.13
CA SER A 144 22.65 -3.65 -15.38
C SER A 144 22.87 -2.16 -15.69
N SER A 145 23.18 -1.34 -14.67
CA SER A 145 23.17 0.12 -14.77
C SER A 145 24.49 0.80 -15.17
N GLY A 146 25.61 0.07 -15.33
CA GLY A 146 26.93 0.65 -15.67
C GLY A 146 27.99 0.39 -14.61
N THR A 147 28.96 1.31 -14.40
CA THR A 147 29.97 1.14 -13.34
C THR A 147 29.35 1.32 -11.95
N THR A 148 29.78 0.50 -10.97
CA THR A 148 29.18 0.43 -9.62
C THR A 148 29.00 1.79 -8.94
N GLU A 149 29.96 2.71 -9.09
CA GLU A 149 29.89 4.05 -8.51
C GLU A 149 28.81 4.94 -9.14
N GLN A 150 28.65 4.90 -10.46
CA GLN A 150 27.62 5.68 -11.17
C GLN A 150 26.20 5.17 -10.86
N ASN A 151 26.10 3.88 -10.54
CA ASN A 151 24.82 3.21 -10.30
C ASN A 151 24.25 3.54 -8.92
N THR A 152 25.11 3.56 -7.90
CA THR A 152 24.72 4.01 -6.55
C THR A 152 24.28 5.46 -6.57
N ASP A 153 25.01 6.34 -7.27
CA ASP A 153 24.64 7.75 -7.40
C ASP A 153 23.31 7.92 -8.13
N SER A 154 23.09 7.18 -9.22
CA SER A 154 21.82 7.19 -9.97
C SER A 154 20.63 6.73 -9.11
N PHE A 155 20.82 5.66 -8.32
CA PHE A 155 19.82 5.17 -7.39
C PHE A 155 19.51 6.19 -6.29
N LEU A 156 20.52 6.81 -5.67
CA LEU A 156 20.32 7.83 -4.65
C LEU A 156 19.58 9.07 -5.19
N ARG A 157 19.83 9.45 -6.46
CA ARG A 157 19.12 10.54 -7.14
C ARG A 157 17.63 10.29 -7.36
N ILE A 158 17.14 9.05 -7.29
CA ILE A 158 15.69 8.76 -7.35
C ILE A 158 14.99 9.45 -6.18
N PHE A 159 15.61 9.41 -5.00
CA PHE A 159 15.04 9.95 -3.77
C PHE A 159 15.13 11.49 -3.68
N GLU A 160 16.04 12.13 -4.43
CA GLU A 160 16.10 13.61 -4.52
C GLU A 160 14.81 14.22 -5.09
N LYS A 161 14.04 13.43 -5.86
CA LYS A 161 12.81 13.87 -6.51
C LYS A 161 11.57 13.79 -5.60
N ILE A 162 11.75 13.35 -4.35
CA ILE A 162 10.66 13.07 -3.41
C ILE A 162 10.83 13.98 -2.20
N ASP A 163 9.72 14.52 -1.69
CA ASP A 163 9.78 15.22 -0.42
C ASP A 163 10.09 14.27 0.74
N SER A 164 10.68 14.83 1.79
CA SER A 164 11.17 14.05 2.94
C SER A 164 10.07 13.24 3.63
N ILE A 165 8.83 13.73 3.66
CA ILE A 165 7.71 13.06 4.34
C ILE A 165 7.31 11.80 3.56
N HIS A 166 7.14 11.91 2.24
CA HIS A 166 6.84 10.75 1.40
C HIS A 166 7.99 9.75 1.38
N CYS A 167 9.24 10.22 1.34
CA CYS A 167 10.42 9.36 1.46
C CYS A 167 10.40 8.57 2.78
N LYS A 168 10.20 9.26 3.92
CA LYS A 168 10.08 8.61 5.24
C LYS A 168 8.99 7.55 5.26
N ARG A 169 7.79 7.87 4.75
CA ARG A 169 6.65 6.95 4.68
C ARG A 169 6.95 5.72 3.85
N LEU A 170 7.55 5.93 2.69
CA LEU A 170 7.91 4.85 1.81
C LEU A 170 8.93 3.91 2.47
N LEU A 171 9.97 4.46 3.11
CA LEU A 171 11.02 3.65 3.73
C LEU A 171 10.51 2.78 4.88
N TYR A 172 9.62 3.29 5.72
CA TYR A 172 9.12 2.50 6.85
C TYR A 172 8.12 1.43 6.42
N ARG A 173 7.37 1.67 5.32
CA ARG A 173 6.48 0.67 4.69
C ARG A 173 7.25 -0.40 3.91
N ASN A 174 8.49 -0.11 3.52
CA ASN A 174 9.31 -0.96 2.66
C ASN A 174 10.64 -1.33 3.36
N PRO A 175 10.63 -2.30 4.29
CA PRO A 175 11.79 -2.62 5.12
C PRO A 175 13.00 -3.10 4.33
N ASN A 176 12.80 -3.83 3.23
CA ASN A 176 13.90 -4.25 2.36
C ASN A 176 14.64 -3.05 1.78
N LEU A 177 13.89 -2.10 1.19
CA LEU A 177 14.46 -0.87 0.62
C LEU A 177 15.23 -0.08 1.69
N TYR A 178 14.69 0.02 2.91
CA TYR A 178 15.37 0.63 4.04
C TYR A 178 16.71 -0.05 4.35
N GLN A 179 16.76 -1.38 4.44
CA GLN A 179 18.01 -2.09 4.75
C GLN A 179 19.07 -1.88 3.66
N TYR A 180 18.69 -1.93 2.38
CA TYR A 180 19.61 -1.67 1.27
C TYR A 180 20.12 -0.24 1.26
N LEU A 181 19.26 0.76 1.48
CA LEU A 181 19.69 2.15 1.58
C LEU A 181 20.63 2.37 2.76
N ARG A 182 20.32 1.78 3.92
CA ARG A 182 21.19 1.87 5.09
C ARG A 182 22.55 1.25 4.79
N MET A 183 22.59 0.09 4.13
CA MET A 183 23.82 -0.54 3.68
C MET A 183 24.61 0.41 2.78
N LEU A 184 23.99 0.93 1.72
CA LEU A 184 24.64 1.84 0.78
C LEU A 184 25.15 3.12 1.46
N VAL A 185 24.37 3.76 2.32
CA VAL A 185 24.77 4.99 3.03
C VAL A 185 25.86 4.74 4.07
N VAL A 186 25.90 3.57 4.72
CA VAL A 186 26.93 3.21 5.71
C VAL A 186 28.23 2.78 5.04
N PHE A 187 28.16 2.08 3.90
CA PHE A 187 29.34 1.60 3.17
C PHE A 187 29.92 2.65 2.22
N ASP A 188 29.08 3.49 1.63
CA ASP A 188 29.51 4.57 0.72
C ASP A 188 29.73 5.84 1.56
N GLN A 189 30.93 5.98 2.14
CA GLN A 189 31.40 7.22 2.79
C GLN A 189 31.63 8.34 1.73
N LYS A 190 30.67 8.56 0.83
CA LYS A 190 30.81 9.56 -0.23
C LYS A 190 30.55 10.95 0.33
N GLU A 191 31.53 11.83 0.13
CA GLU A 191 31.47 13.26 0.42
C GLU A 191 30.50 14.05 -0.51
N SER A 192 29.86 13.38 -1.48
CA SER A 192 29.05 14.02 -2.53
C SER A 192 27.56 13.71 -2.38
N VAL A 193 26.85 14.54 -1.61
CA VAL A 193 25.51 15.17 -1.84
C VAL A 193 25.04 15.71 -0.47
N PRO A 194 25.51 16.90 -0.04
CA PRO A 194 25.54 17.26 1.39
C PRO A 194 24.17 17.51 2.06
N GLY A 195 23.14 17.87 1.30
CA GLY A 195 21.81 18.19 1.86
C GLY A 195 20.83 17.02 1.87
N PHE A 196 20.77 16.29 0.75
CA PHE A 196 19.83 15.18 0.58
C PHE A 196 20.24 13.94 1.39
N LEU A 197 21.54 13.61 1.44
CA LEU A 197 22.03 12.53 2.30
C LEU A 197 21.74 12.79 3.77
N PHE A 198 21.80 14.05 4.23
CA PHE A 198 21.44 14.39 5.61
C PHE A 198 19.94 14.18 5.91
N GLN A 199 19.06 14.54 4.96
CA GLN A 199 17.63 14.27 5.08
C GLN A 199 17.34 12.77 5.09
N LEU A 200 17.95 12.02 4.18
CA LEU A 200 17.85 10.56 4.13
C LEU A 200 18.39 9.93 5.42
N GLU A 201 19.55 10.37 5.90
CA GLU A 201 20.16 9.92 7.15
C GLU A 201 19.26 10.20 8.37
N SER A 202 18.62 11.37 8.43
CA SER A 202 17.64 11.70 9.46
C SER A 202 16.43 10.75 9.43
N ASN A 203 15.90 10.48 8.24
CA ASN A 203 14.81 9.52 8.06
C ASN A 203 15.25 8.10 8.45
N LEU A 204 16.44 7.67 8.02
CA LEU A 204 17.01 6.36 8.35
C LEU A 204 17.22 6.21 9.87
N LYS A 205 17.75 7.24 10.55
CA LYS A 205 17.92 7.25 12.02
C LYS A 205 16.59 7.18 12.75
N THR A 206 15.58 7.90 12.26
CA THR A 206 14.24 7.88 12.87
C THR A 206 13.60 6.50 12.77
N ILE A 207 13.63 5.92 11.57
CA ILE A 207 13.10 4.57 11.32
C ILE A 207 13.89 3.53 12.13
N HIS A 208 15.22 3.69 12.24
CA HIS A 208 16.04 2.80 13.05
C HIS A 208 15.62 2.78 14.53
N ARG A 209 15.37 3.95 15.12
CA ARG A 209 14.87 4.05 16.51
C ARG A 209 13.53 3.34 16.69
N TRP A 210 12.64 3.48 15.71
CA TRP A 210 11.35 2.79 15.73
C TRP A 210 11.51 1.27 15.58
N GLU A 211 12.45 0.82 14.74
CA GLU A 211 12.81 -0.59 14.60
C GLU A 211 13.35 -1.18 15.91
N GLU A 212 14.28 -0.50 16.57
CA GLU A 212 14.80 -0.93 17.88
C GLU A 212 13.69 -1.01 18.94
N TYR A 213 12.79 -0.02 18.95
CA TYR A 213 11.63 -0.01 19.84
C TYR A 213 10.72 -1.21 19.57
N ALA A 214 10.34 -1.45 18.31
CA ALA A 214 9.47 -2.55 17.92
C ALA A 214 10.09 -3.91 18.28
N ASN A 215 11.38 -4.09 17.98
CA ASN A 215 12.12 -5.31 18.30
C ASN A 215 12.21 -5.55 19.81
N LYS A 216 12.34 -4.49 20.63
CA LYS A 216 12.29 -4.60 22.09
C LYS A 216 10.90 -5.08 22.55
N LYS A 217 9.83 -4.50 22.01
CA LYS A 217 8.45 -4.90 22.36
C LYS A 217 8.11 -6.32 21.94
N LEU A 218 8.53 -6.75 20.74
CA LEU A 218 8.31 -8.12 20.26
C LEU A 218 9.09 -9.19 21.05
N LYS A 219 10.09 -8.81 21.87
CA LYS A 219 10.72 -9.73 22.83
C LYS A 219 9.89 -9.94 24.09
N GLU A 220 8.94 -9.04 24.37
CA GLU A 220 8.11 -9.06 25.58
C GLU A 220 6.79 -9.83 25.36
N PHE A 221 6.36 -10.05 24.11
CA PHE A 221 5.11 -10.76 23.78
C PHE A 221 5.11 -11.41 22.39
N SER A 222 4.16 -12.31 22.14
CA SER A 222 3.89 -12.93 20.83
C SER A 222 2.67 -12.27 20.15
N PRO A 223 2.81 -11.64 18.96
CA PRO A 223 1.68 -11.09 18.22
C PRO A 223 0.60 -12.11 17.90
N LYS A 224 1.00 -13.33 17.56
CA LYS A 224 0.09 -14.43 17.26
C LYS A 224 -0.81 -14.76 18.46
N ASP A 225 -0.21 -14.90 19.63
CA ASP A 225 -0.94 -15.25 20.86
C ASP A 225 -1.89 -14.12 21.28
N GLU A 226 -1.52 -12.86 21.03
CA GLU A 226 -2.37 -11.70 21.34
C GLU A 226 -3.57 -11.60 20.38
N ARG A 227 -3.40 -11.96 19.10
CA ARG A 227 -4.52 -11.99 18.12
C ARG A 227 -5.57 -13.06 18.47
N GLU A 228 -5.16 -14.18 19.05
CA GLU A 228 -6.07 -15.25 19.47
C GLU A 228 -6.89 -14.88 20.72
N LYS A 229 -6.46 -13.88 21.49
CA LYS A 229 -7.17 -13.40 22.67
C LYS A 229 -8.28 -12.42 22.29
N SER A 230 -9.38 -12.47 23.04
CA SER A 230 -10.40 -11.42 23.00
C SER A 230 -9.80 -10.07 23.40
N PRO A 231 -10.23 -8.93 22.83
CA PRO A 231 -9.63 -7.61 23.10
C PRO A 231 -9.44 -7.27 24.59
N SER A 232 -10.41 -7.63 25.44
CA SER A 232 -10.36 -7.38 26.89
C SER A 232 -9.31 -8.20 27.66
N ARG A 233 -8.72 -9.23 27.05
CA ARG A 233 -7.72 -10.13 27.65
C ARG A 233 -6.32 -9.91 27.09
N ARG A 234 -6.15 -8.97 26.16
CA ARG A 234 -4.86 -8.63 25.58
C ARG A 234 -4.00 -7.85 26.55
N ASN A 235 -2.70 -7.80 26.27
CA ASN A 235 -1.75 -7.08 27.10
C ASN A 235 -1.97 -5.56 27.03
N VAL A 236 -2.78 -5.04 27.96
CA VAL A 236 -3.09 -3.60 28.05
C VAL A 236 -1.84 -2.77 28.39
N ASN A 237 -0.88 -3.33 29.15
CA ASN A 237 0.35 -2.64 29.49
C ASN A 237 1.19 -2.33 28.24
N ARG A 238 1.17 -3.22 27.24
CA ARG A 238 1.81 -2.95 25.94
C ARG A 238 1.20 -1.71 25.28
N LEU A 239 -0.12 -1.62 25.20
CA LEU A 239 -0.81 -0.49 24.58
C LEU A 239 -0.57 0.81 25.35
N ALA A 240 -0.57 0.75 26.69
CA ALA A 240 -0.25 1.88 27.54
C ALA A 240 1.19 2.37 27.35
N ASP A 241 2.15 1.46 27.22
CA ASP A 241 3.54 1.80 26.92
C ASP A 241 3.68 2.45 25.54
N ILE A 242 3.07 1.87 24.50
CA ILE A 242 3.06 2.43 23.14
C ILE A 242 2.47 3.84 23.15
N LEU A 243 1.36 4.03 23.85
CA LEU A 243 0.69 5.33 23.95
C LEU A 243 1.59 6.35 24.65
N ARG A 244 2.13 5.98 25.83
CA ARG A 244 3.03 6.85 26.61
C ARG A 244 4.24 7.25 25.76
N ASP A 245 4.89 6.28 25.13
CA ASP A 245 6.12 6.51 24.38
C ASP A 245 5.84 7.27 23.08
N GLY A 246 4.70 7.01 22.43
CA GLY A 246 4.22 7.77 21.27
C GLY A 246 3.91 9.24 21.59
N LEU A 247 3.36 9.54 22.77
CA LEU A 247 3.11 10.92 23.21
C LEU A 247 4.39 11.73 23.45
N PHE A 248 5.53 11.08 23.70
CA PHE A 248 6.84 11.75 23.82
C PHE A 248 7.44 12.16 22.47
N ILE A 249 6.89 11.72 21.34
CA ILE A 249 7.30 12.19 20.03
C ILE A 249 6.78 13.62 19.83
N ALA A 250 7.70 14.57 19.61
CA ALA A 250 7.35 15.99 19.58
C ALA A 250 6.44 16.36 18.41
N ASP A 251 6.72 15.83 17.21
CA ASP A 251 5.95 16.12 15.99
C ASP A 251 4.73 15.21 15.88
N VAL A 252 3.54 15.81 15.70
CA VAL A 252 2.26 15.10 15.54
C VAL A 252 2.24 14.21 14.30
N SER A 253 2.85 14.63 13.19
CA SER A 253 2.94 13.80 11.98
C SER A 253 3.75 12.53 12.25
N ASP A 254 4.85 12.67 12.99
CA ASP A 254 5.71 11.56 13.36
C ASP A 254 5.05 10.59 14.33
N ARG A 255 4.12 11.06 15.17
CA ARG A 255 3.33 10.18 16.03
C ARG A 255 2.47 9.23 15.22
N LEU A 256 1.77 9.74 14.20
CA LEU A 256 0.90 8.90 13.37
C LEU A 256 1.71 7.91 12.53
N ASP A 257 2.82 8.36 11.94
CA ASP A 257 3.73 7.49 11.19
C ASP A 257 4.36 6.41 12.11
N PHE A 258 4.68 6.74 13.36
CA PHE A 258 5.15 5.77 14.36
C PHE A 258 4.10 4.69 14.67
N ILE A 259 2.85 5.08 14.89
CA ILE A 259 1.75 4.13 15.14
C ILE A 259 1.53 3.22 13.92
N GLU A 260 1.58 3.79 12.71
CA GLU A 260 1.48 3.01 11.49
C GLU A 260 2.64 2.02 11.33
N TYR A 261 3.86 2.45 11.64
CA TYR A 261 5.02 1.57 11.66
C TYR A 261 4.86 0.41 12.64
N LEU A 262 4.37 0.66 13.85
CA LEU A 262 4.13 -0.40 14.84
C LEU A 262 3.04 -1.39 14.40
N MET A 263 2.04 -0.94 13.64
CA MET A 263 1.03 -1.82 13.04
C MET A 263 1.66 -2.72 11.96
N ILE A 264 2.49 -2.15 11.07
CA ILE A 264 3.21 -2.92 10.03
C ILE A 264 4.14 -3.96 10.67
N ARG A 265 4.77 -3.62 11.80
CA ARG A 265 5.66 -4.52 12.56
C ARG A 265 4.93 -5.48 13.50
N GLU A 266 3.59 -5.52 13.43
CA GLU A 266 2.72 -6.37 14.27
C GLU A 266 2.88 -6.15 15.78
N VAL A 267 3.42 -4.98 16.18
CA VAL A 267 3.49 -4.57 17.59
C VAL A 267 2.09 -4.16 18.07
N ILE A 268 1.35 -3.48 17.21
CA ILE A 268 -0.09 -3.29 17.28
C ILE A 268 -0.70 -4.43 16.46
N VAL A 269 -1.61 -5.21 17.05
CA VAL A 269 -1.98 -6.51 16.45
C VAL A 269 -3.20 -6.47 15.55
N ASP A 270 -4.04 -5.43 15.66
CA ASP A 270 -5.19 -5.19 14.79
C ASP A 270 -5.60 -3.71 14.72
N GLU A 271 -6.58 -3.43 13.85
CA GLU A 271 -7.12 -2.08 13.63
C GLU A 271 -7.83 -1.52 14.87
N GLN A 272 -8.45 -2.36 15.70
CA GLN A 272 -9.13 -1.89 16.91
C GLN A 272 -8.14 -1.26 17.89
N GLU A 273 -6.98 -1.90 18.10
CA GLU A 273 -5.92 -1.34 18.93
C GLU A 273 -5.32 -0.07 18.31
N MET A 274 -5.15 -0.07 16.99
CA MET A 274 -4.66 1.09 16.26
C MET A 274 -5.60 2.30 16.44
N ASP A 275 -6.92 2.08 16.33
CA ASP A 275 -7.94 3.11 16.48
C ASP A 275 -7.98 3.67 17.90
N ILE A 276 -7.88 2.80 18.92
CA ILE A 276 -7.77 3.23 20.32
C ILE A 276 -6.57 4.16 20.48
N ILE A 277 -5.38 3.75 20.03
CA ILE A 277 -4.17 4.56 20.18
C ILE A 277 -4.28 5.87 19.38
N ARG A 278 -4.80 5.82 18.15
CA ARG A 278 -5.01 7.00 17.30
C ARG A 278 -5.94 8.02 17.93
N GLN A 279 -7.01 7.59 18.59
CA GLN A 279 -7.89 8.49 19.33
C GLN A 279 -7.10 9.28 20.37
N PHE A 280 -6.30 8.61 21.21
CA PHE A 280 -5.54 9.30 22.25
C PHE A 280 -4.37 10.14 21.73
N VAL A 281 -3.71 9.72 20.65
CA VAL A 281 -2.59 10.43 20.02
C VAL A 281 -3.06 11.63 19.20
N GLY A 282 -4.21 11.54 18.52
CA GLY A 282 -4.82 12.59 17.70
C GLY A 282 -5.63 13.63 18.50
N LEU A 283 -6.10 13.28 19.70
CA LEU A 283 -6.78 14.20 20.62
C LEU A 283 -5.88 15.29 21.20
N SER A 284 -4.55 15.25 20.98
CA SER A 284 -3.70 16.31 21.52
C SER A 284 -3.90 17.66 20.81
N GLU A 285 -4.49 17.73 19.61
CA GLU A 285 -4.66 19.03 18.91
C GLU A 285 -5.92 19.27 18.05
N THR A 286 -6.83 18.33 17.75
CA THR A 286 -7.97 18.66 16.87
C THR A 286 -9.33 18.10 17.27
N ASN A 287 -10.12 18.95 17.94
CA ASN A 287 -11.56 19.03 17.66
C ASN A 287 -11.73 19.52 16.21
N SER A 288 -11.80 18.61 15.23
CA SER A 288 -12.64 18.69 14.01
C SER A 288 -12.10 17.82 12.85
N ASN A 289 -12.99 16.99 12.30
CA ASN A 289 -12.99 16.51 10.90
C ASN A 289 -11.97 15.44 10.44
N PHE A 290 -11.63 14.43 11.24
CA PHE A 290 -10.89 13.24 10.73
C PHE A 290 -11.74 11.97 10.55
N GLU A 291 -12.97 11.92 11.06
CA GLU A 291 -13.80 10.70 11.04
C GLU A 291 -14.47 10.36 9.69
N THR A 292 -14.40 11.21 8.65
CA THR A 292 -15.18 11.00 7.42
C THR A 292 -14.43 10.32 6.26
N LYS A 293 -13.14 10.04 6.36
CA LYS A 293 -12.36 9.48 5.22
C LYS A 293 -11.97 8.00 5.31
N PHE A 294 -12.04 7.36 6.48
CA PHE A 294 -11.68 5.93 6.61
C PHE A 294 -12.89 5.01 6.84
N SER A 295 -13.94 5.49 7.49
CA SER A 295 -15.18 4.74 7.73
C SER A 295 -16.04 4.51 6.46
N SER A 296 -15.85 5.33 5.43
CA SER A 296 -16.52 5.19 4.12
C SER A 296 -15.90 4.11 3.21
N ILE A 297 -14.75 3.55 3.58
CA ILE A 297 -14.05 2.52 2.81
C ILE A 297 -14.48 1.11 3.23
N LEU A 298 -14.94 0.91 4.48
CA LEU A 298 -15.35 -0.40 5.00
C LEU A 298 -16.87 -0.62 5.05
N TYR A 299 -17.68 0.44 4.93
CA TYR A 299 -19.12 0.34 4.76
C TYR A 299 -19.53 0.80 3.36
N CYS A 300 -19.34 -0.08 2.38
CA CYS A 300 -20.19 -0.03 1.21
C CYS A 300 -21.60 -0.39 1.68
N SER A 301 -22.49 0.60 1.75
CA SER A 301 -23.87 0.44 2.22
C SER A 301 -24.53 -0.72 1.47
N LEU A 302 -24.84 -1.79 2.20
CA LEU A 302 -25.87 -2.74 1.78
C LEU A 302 -27.18 -1.96 1.63
N ASP A 303 -27.67 -1.85 0.40
CA ASP A 303 -29.02 -1.38 0.12
C ASP A 303 -30.03 -2.34 0.77
N LEU A 304 -30.39 -2.06 2.03
CA LEU A 304 -31.58 -2.64 2.64
C LEU A 304 -32.81 -1.94 2.06
N PRO A 305 -33.86 -2.69 1.64
CA PRO A 305 -35.03 -2.09 1.02
C PRO A 305 -35.72 -1.15 2.02
N LYS A 306 -35.93 0.10 1.59
CA LYS A 306 -36.76 1.09 2.28
C LYS A 306 -38.14 0.50 2.55
N THR A 307 -38.36 -0.02 3.76
CA THR A 307 -39.70 -0.28 4.26
C THR A 307 -40.32 1.06 4.61
N LYS A 308 -41.36 1.40 3.85
CA LYS A 308 -42.24 2.56 4.07
C LYS A 308 -42.83 2.47 5.48
N ILE A 309 -42.46 3.38 6.37
CA ILE A 309 -43.29 3.72 7.52
C ILE A 309 -44.06 4.98 7.12
N VAL A 310 -45.35 4.77 6.87
CA VAL A 310 -46.37 5.78 6.56
C VAL A 310 -46.95 6.28 7.87
N GLY A 311 -47.04 7.61 8.03
CA GLY A 311 -47.90 8.33 9.00
C GLY A 311 -47.42 8.24 10.46
N THR A 312 -47.50 9.26 11.31
CA THR A 312 -48.41 10.42 11.29
C THR A 312 -47.80 11.49 12.20
N LEU A 313 -47.74 12.73 11.71
CA LEU A 313 -47.52 13.93 12.50
C LEU A 313 -48.78 14.19 13.33
N GLU A 314 -48.68 14.18 14.66
CA GLU A 314 -49.55 15.00 15.50
C GLU A 314 -48.71 15.66 16.59
N GLY A 315 -48.68 17.00 16.53
CA GLY A 315 -48.05 17.83 17.54
C GLY A 315 -48.98 18.02 18.73
N HIS A 316 -48.41 18.06 19.92
CA HIS A 316 -48.97 18.83 21.01
C HIS A 316 -47.86 19.53 21.78
N SER A 317 -47.85 20.85 21.64
CA SER A 317 -47.28 21.75 22.61
C SER A 317 -48.10 21.67 23.90
N SER A 318 -47.44 21.55 25.05
CA SER A 318 -47.89 22.25 26.24
C SER A 318 -46.73 22.50 27.20
N LYS A 319 -46.55 23.78 27.50
CA LYS A 319 -45.75 24.29 28.61
C LYS A 319 -46.44 23.91 29.91
N VAL A 320 -45.76 23.28 30.87
CA VAL A 320 -45.91 23.55 32.31
C VAL A 320 -44.62 23.12 33.03
N ASN A 321 -43.92 24.07 33.65
CA ASN A 321 -43.15 23.90 34.89
C ASN A 321 -43.90 24.75 35.96
N PRO A 322 -43.67 24.63 37.28
CA PRO A 322 -43.05 23.57 38.11
C PRO A 322 -44.05 23.09 39.21
N THR A 323 -43.73 22.18 40.15
CA THR A 323 -43.34 22.51 41.55
C THR A 323 -43.24 21.22 42.41
N LEU A 324 -42.16 21.14 43.21
CA LEU A 324 -41.88 20.48 44.52
C LEU A 324 -42.68 19.26 44.98
N ILE A 325 -41.96 18.20 45.39
CA ILE A 325 -41.70 17.86 46.80
C ILE A 325 -40.22 17.49 46.94
#